data_AF-A0A7X4EHF8-F1
#
_entry.id   AF-A0A7X4EHF8-F1
#
_cell.length_a   1.000
_cell.length_b   1.000
_cell.length_c   1.000
_cell.angle_alpha   90.00
_cell.angle_beta   90.00
_cell.angle_gamma   90.00
#
_symmetry.space_group_name_H-M   'P 1'
#
loop_
_entity.id
_entity.type
_entity.pdbx_description
1 polymer ?
#
loop_
_entity_poly.entity_id
_entity_poly.type
_entity_poly.pdbx_seq_one_letter_code
_entity_poly.pdbx_strand_id
1 'polypeptide(L)'
;MKPLLTHTPGLAASTLFSLALWAPSDLAAQSSNGDNGAAVVLEAVVLPAAADIDLDGRIDEDIWSTATPITDFTQQEPVEGGVPSERTEVRVVFDEDNLYISAVLYGDPADILAYQRQRDASLRTDDRFMWILDTFLDGRTGYFFEINPAGLMGDGILT
;
A
#
# COMPACT_ATOMS: atom_id res chain seq x y z
N MET A 1 -16.22 -82.28 -40.67
CA MET A 1 -14.97 -82.37 -39.90
C MET A 1 -14.17 -81.09 -40.13
N LYS A 2 -13.90 -80.31 -39.06
CA LYS A 2 -13.11 -79.05 -39.11
C LYS A 2 -11.62 -79.37 -39.15
N PRO A 3 -10.79 -78.57 -39.84
CA PRO A 3 -9.88 -77.64 -39.15
C PRO A 3 -9.77 -76.26 -39.86
N LEU A 4 -9.76 -75.12 -39.17
CA LEU A 4 -8.65 -74.35 -38.54
C LEU A 4 -7.87 -73.41 -39.48
N LEU A 5 -7.52 -72.25 -38.89
CA LEU A 5 -6.48 -71.25 -39.23
C LEU A 5 -6.88 -69.99 -40.04
N THR A 6 -7.21 -68.96 -39.25
CA THR A 6 -6.62 -67.60 -39.17
C THR A 6 -6.17 -66.89 -40.46
N HIS A 7 -6.74 -65.71 -40.71
CA HIS A 7 -6.01 -64.49 -41.08
C HIS A 7 -6.84 -63.22 -40.77
N THR A 8 -6.13 -62.20 -40.28
CA THR A 8 -6.44 -60.76 -40.04
C THR A 8 -7.01 -60.04 -41.28
N PRO A 9 -7.48 -58.75 -41.30
CA PRO A 9 -7.21 -57.60 -40.39
C PRO A 9 -8.39 -56.60 -40.16
N GLY A 10 -8.13 -55.47 -39.46
CA GLY A 10 -8.57 -54.14 -39.94
C GLY A 10 -9.68 -53.37 -39.18
N LEU A 11 -9.26 -52.23 -38.61
CA LEU A 11 -9.94 -50.92 -38.55
C LEU A 11 -11.38 -50.82 -38.00
N ALA A 12 -11.54 -50.08 -36.90
CA ALA A 12 -12.10 -48.71 -36.94
C ALA A 12 -12.22 -48.13 -35.52
N ALA A 13 -11.78 -46.88 -35.39
CA ALA A 13 -11.97 -46.06 -34.21
C ALA A 13 -13.46 -45.80 -33.96
N SER A 14 -13.89 -45.89 -32.71
CA SER A 14 -15.21 -45.43 -32.25
C SER A 14 -15.05 -44.58 -31.00
N THR A 15 -15.38 -43.32 -31.18
CA THR A 15 -15.32 -42.19 -30.25
C THR A 15 -16.23 -42.42 -29.05
N LEU A 16 -15.69 -42.36 -27.84
CA LEU A 16 -16.47 -42.24 -26.61
C LEU A 16 -16.44 -40.78 -26.14
N PHE A 17 -17.59 -40.11 -26.27
CA PHE A 17 -17.82 -38.76 -25.77
C PHE A 17 -18.19 -38.86 -24.29
N SER A 18 -17.23 -38.65 -23.40
CA SER A 18 -17.49 -38.60 -21.96
C SER A 18 -18.04 -37.22 -21.58
N LEU A 19 -19.33 -37.16 -21.26
CA LEU A 19 -19.99 -35.98 -20.71
C LEU A 19 -19.60 -35.85 -19.23
N ALA A 20 -18.58 -35.06 -18.92
CA ALA A 20 -18.24 -34.74 -17.54
C ALA A 20 -19.24 -33.69 -17.01
N LEU A 21 -20.15 -34.13 -16.14
CA LEU A 21 -20.99 -33.25 -15.32
C LEU A 21 -20.09 -32.54 -14.30
N TRP A 22 -19.77 -31.27 -14.56
CA TRP A 22 -19.11 -30.42 -13.59
C TRP A 22 -20.16 -30.00 -12.55
N ALA A 23 -20.07 -30.55 -11.35
CA ALA A 23 -20.83 -30.06 -10.20
C ALA A 23 -20.27 -28.68 -9.78
N PRO A 24 -21.08 -27.64 -9.61
CA PRO A 24 -20.58 -26.39 -9.04
C PRO A 24 -20.03 -26.70 -7.65
N SER A 25 -18.74 -26.42 -7.44
CA SER A 25 -18.19 -26.41 -6.10
C SER A 25 -18.91 -25.30 -5.35
N ASP A 26 -19.67 -25.65 -4.30
CA ASP A 26 -20.20 -24.66 -3.37
C ASP A 26 -19.02 -23.86 -2.83
N LEU A 27 -18.89 -22.62 -3.32
CA LEU A 27 -17.93 -21.66 -2.80
C LEU A 27 -18.44 -21.27 -1.41
N ALA A 28 -18.05 -22.04 -0.40
CA ALA A 28 -18.18 -21.60 0.98
C ALA A 28 -17.25 -20.39 1.12
N ALA A 29 -17.82 -19.19 0.97
CA ALA A 29 -17.16 -17.96 1.31
C ALA A 29 -16.67 -18.10 2.77
N GLN A 30 -15.35 -18.08 2.96
CA GLN A 30 -14.81 -17.97 4.31
C GLN A 30 -15.37 -16.68 4.90
N SER A 31 -16.21 -16.82 5.93
CA SER A 31 -16.53 -15.71 6.82
C SER A 31 -15.20 -15.30 7.44
N SER A 32 -14.56 -14.28 6.88
CA SER A 32 -13.61 -13.51 7.66
C SER A 32 -14.43 -12.99 8.83
N ASN A 33 -14.14 -13.48 10.04
CA ASN A 33 -14.39 -12.70 11.24
C ASN A 33 -13.48 -11.47 11.09
N GLY A 34 -13.96 -10.51 10.29
CA GLY A 34 -13.49 -9.15 10.36
C GLY A 34 -13.89 -8.71 11.75
N ASP A 35 -12.90 -8.65 12.64
CA ASP A 35 -12.87 -7.53 13.56
C ASP A 35 -13.14 -6.33 12.67
N ASN A 36 -14.32 -5.73 12.79
CA ASN A 36 -14.69 -4.57 11.99
C ASN A 36 -13.78 -3.47 12.54
N GLY A 37 -12.55 -3.43 12.01
CA GLY A 37 -11.49 -2.56 12.45
C GLY A 37 -12.08 -1.17 12.53
N ALA A 38 -12.18 -0.66 13.75
CA ALA A 38 -12.61 0.70 13.95
C ALA A 38 -11.76 1.57 13.01
N ALA A 39 -12.41 2.41 12.20
CA ALA A 39 -11.68 3.29 11.30
C ALA A 39 -10.60 4.03 12.12
N VAL A 40 -9.35 3.93 11.70
CA VAL A 40 -8.25 4.65 12.35
C VAL A 40 -8.54 6.14 12.17
N VAL A 41 -8.78 6.84 13.27
CA VAL A 41 -8.99 8.29 13.26
C VAL A 41 -7.67 8.95 13.57
N LEU A 42 -7.21 9.80 12.66
CA LEU A 42 -6.05 10.64 12.84
C LEU A 42 -6.52 12.04 13.22
N GLU A 43 -5.87 12.63 14.23
CA GLU A 43 -6.13 14.01 14.63
C GLU A 43 -5.24 14.97 13.84
N ALA A 44 -5.82 16.08 13.38
CA ALA A 44 -5.11 17.18 12.75
C ALA A 44 -5.41 18.48 13.51
N VAL A 45 -4.42 19.36 13.61
CA VAL A 45 -4.54 20.63 14.33
C VAL A 45 -4.74 21.78 13.33
N VAL A 46 -5.62 22.72 13.67
CA VAL A 46 -5.81 23.94 12.87
C VAL A 46 -4.64 24.90 13.11
N LEU A 47 -4.00 25.36 12.05
CA LEU A 47 -3.01 26.42 12.08
C LEU A 47 -3.72 27.77 12.35
N PRO A 48 -3.38 28.50 13.41
CA PRO A 48 -3.93 29.82 13.64
C PRO A 48 -3.53 30.79 12.51
N ALA A 49 -4.44 31.66 12.08
CA ALA A 49 -4.20 32.59 10.95
C ALA A 49 -3.02 33.58 11.13
N ALA A 50 -2.49 33.72 12.33
CA ALA A 50 -1.31 34.55 12.62
C ALA A 50 0.00 33.74 12.73
N ALA A 51 -0.09 32.42 12.68
CA ALA A 51 1.06 31.52 12.65
C ALA A 51 1.47 31.26 11.20
N ASP A 52 2.75 30.97 11.02
CA ASP A 52 3.35 30.61 9.73
C ASP A 52 4.23 29.37 9.95
N ILE A 53 4.41 28.57 8.90
CA ILE A 53 5.26 27.37 8.92
C ILE A 53 6.32 27.52 7.83
N ASP A 54 7.59 27.56 8.25
CA ASP A 54 8.70 27.53 7.31
C ASP A 54 8.90 26.09 6.80
N LEU A 55 8.75 25.86 5.50
CA LEU A 55 8.92 24.54 4.88
C LEU A 55 10.41 24.21 4.65
N ASP A 56 11.21 24.17 5.72
CA ASP A 56 12.65 23.89 5.68
C ASP A 56 13.01 22.44 6.09
N GLY A 57 12.01 21.65 6.50
CA GLY A 57 12.16 20.27 6.94
C GLY A 57 12.50 20.10 8.43
N ARG A 58 12.50 21.18 9.22
CA ARG A 58 12.64 21.13 10.67
C ARG A 58 11.26 21.13 11.36
N ILE A 59 11.27 20.85 12.66
CA ILE A 59 10.09 20.86 13.51
C ILE A 59 10.35 21.87 14.63
N ASP A 60 10.53 23.12 14.22
CA ASP A 60 10.94 24.20 15.11
C ASP A 60 9.74 25.08 15.55
N GLU A 61 8.65 25.09 14.77
CA GLU A 61 7.46 25.88 15.08
C GLU A 61 6.64 25.28 16.24
N ASP A 62 6.17 26.15 17.15
CA ASP A 62 5.41 25.76 18.34
C ASP A 62 4.16 24.93 18.01
N ILE A 63 3.53 25.16 16.86
CA ILE A 63 2.30 24.45 16.45
C ILE A 63 2.51 22.93 16.41
N TRP A 64 3.69 22.46 16.02
CA TRP A 64 4.00 21.03 15.95
C TRP A 64 3.97 20.35 17.32
N SER A 65 4.28 21.08 18.38
CA SER A 65 4.20 20.54 19.75
C SER A 65 2.77 20.29 20.21
N THR A 66 1.79 20.94 19.58
CA THR A 66 0.36 20.80 19.89
C THR A 66 -0.32 19.69 19.11
N ALA A 67 0.27 19.27 17.98
CA ALA A 67 -0.22 18.17 17.18
C ALA A 67 0.24 16.83 17.76
N THR A 68 -0.71 16.00 18.19
CA THR A 68 -0.44 14.64 18.67
C THR A 68 0.24 13.83 17.56
N PRO A 69 1.44 13.26 17.79
CA PRO A 69 2.09 12.43 16.79
C PRO A 69 1.31 11.14 16.57
N ILE A 70 1.09 10.82 15.31
CA ILE A 70 0.66 9.52 14.83
C ILE A 70 1.87 8.59 14.91
N THR A 71 1.75 7.52 15.69
CA THR A 71 2.82 6.54 15.92
C THR A 71 2.40 5.10 15.68
N ASP A 72 1.11 4.86 15.44
CA ASP A 72 0.51 3.52 15.39
C ASP A 72 0.68 2.85 14.01
N PHE A 73 1.87 2.99 13.44
CA PHE A 73 2.24 2.34 12.19
C PHE A 73 2.42 0.84 12.39
N THR A 74 2.14 0.07 11.33
CA THR A 74 2.38 -1.37 11.28
C THR A 74 3.40 -1.68 10.19
N GLN A 75 4.13 -2.78 10.39
CA GLN A 75 5.08 -3.25 9.39
C GLN A 75 4.33 -3.99 8.28
N GLN A 76 4.64 -3.66 7.02
CA GLN A 76 4.15 -4.42 5.87
C GLN A 76 5.09 -5.58 5.51
N GLU A 77 6.40 -5.30 5.52
CA GLU A 77 7.45 -6.27 5.21
C GLU A 77 8.59 -6.17 6.24
N PRO A 78 9.25 -7.29 6.59
CA PRO A 78 9.03 -8.65 6.09
C PRO A 78 7.87 -9.38 6.80
N VAL A 79 7.38 -8.84 7.92
CA VAL A 79 6.28 -9.44 8.71
C VAL A 79 5.09 -8.47 8.71
N GLU A 80 4.08 -8.81 7.93
CA GLU A 80 2.84 -8.01 7.82
C GLU A 80 2.12 -7.92 9.17
N GLY A 81 1.69 -6.72 9.53
CA GLY A 81 1.05 -6.41 10.81
C GLY A 81 1.98 -6.43 12.02
N GLY A 82 3.30 -6.63 11.80
CA GLY A 82 4.31 -6.60 12.85
C GLY A 82 4.52 -5.20 13.44
N VAL A 83 5.28 -5.14 14.53
CA VAL A 83 5.78 -3.87 15.08
C VAL A 83 6.82 -3.30 14.12
N PRO A 84 6.75 -2.01 13.72
CA PRO A 84 7.77 -1.39 12.87
C PRO A 84 9.17 -1.55 13.46
N SER A 85 10.14 -1.89 12.62
CA SER A 85 11.55 -2.01 13.02
C SER A 85 12.16 -0.66 13.41
N GLU A 86 11.67 0.41 12.80
CA GLU A 86 12.07 1.78 13.06
C GLU A 86 10.87 2.62 13.47
N ARG A 87 11.10 3.54 14.42
CA ARG A 87 10.06 4.47 14.86
C ARG A 87 9.73 5.44 13.72
N THR A 88 8.45 5.77 13.58
CA THR A 88 7.98 6.86 12.73
C THR A 88 6.99 7.71 13.50
N GLU A 89 7.12 9.02 13.39
CA GLU A 89 6.17 9.99 13.93
C GLU A 89 5.67 10.89 12.82
N VAL A 90 4.34 10.96 12.64
CA VAL A 90 3.73 11.88 11.68
C VAL A 90 2.81 12.84 12.43
N ARG A 91 2.85 14.13 12.09
CA ARG A 91 1.90 15.13 12.61
C ARG A 91 1.22 15.85 11.46
N VAL A 92 -0.04 16.21 11.66
CA VAL A 92 -0.85 16.89 10.65
C VAL A 92 -1.37 18.20 11.20
N VAL A 93 -1.10 19.27 10.47
CA VAL A 93 -1.60 20.63 10.72
C VAL A 93 -2.28 21.12 9.43
N PHE A 94 -3.29 21.96 9.52
CA PHE A 94 -3.98 22.48 8.32
C PHE A 94 -4.56 23.86 8.53
N ASP A 95 -4.75 24.59 7.43
CA ASP A 95 -5.56 25.82 7.39
C ASP A 95 -6.65 25.72 6.30
N GLU A 96 -7.21 26.84 5.87
CA GLU A 96 -8.26 26.88 4.84
C GLU A 96 -7.76 26.41 3.46
N ASP A 97 -6.47 26.55 3.19
CA ASP A 97 -5.87 26.36 1.86
C ASP A 97 -4.86 25.20 1.80
N ASN A 98 -4.26 24.80 2.93
CA ASN A 98 -3.10 23.93 2.98
C ASN A 98 -3.22 22.80 4.02
N LEU A 99 -2.64 21.65 3.67
CA LEU A 99 -2.38 20.53 4.58
C LEU A 99 -0.87 20.42 4.80
N TYR A 100 -0.43 20.60 6.04
CA TYR A 100 0.95 20.50 6.47
C TYR A 100 1.19 19.15 7.14
N ILE A 101 2.18 18.41 6.67
CA ILE A 101 2.54 17.09 7.20
C ILE A 101 4.01 17.13 7.59
N SER A 102 4.30 16.85 8.86
CA SER A 102 5.67 16.53 9.28
C SER A 102 5.80 15.02 9.47
N ALA A 103 6.93 14.47 9.03
CA ALA A 103 7.25 13.06 9.18
C ALA A 103 8.68 12.91 9.67
N VAL A 104 8.85 12.35 10.87
CA VAL A 104 10.15 12.00 11.45
C VAL A 104 10.31 10.49 11.39
N LEU A 105 11.17 10.05 10.49
CA LEU A 105 11.52 8.64 10.31
C LEU A 105 12.86 8.42 10.99
N TYR A 106 12.89 7.56 12.00
CA TYR A 106 14.10 7.23 12.74
C TYR A 106 14.84 6.07 12.04
N GLY A 107 16.15 5.99 12.21
CA GLY A 107 16.99 4.94 11.62
C GLY A 107 18.47 5.28 11.74
N ASP A 108 19.35 4.36 11.32
CA ASP A 108 20.79 4.63 11.21
C ASP A 108 21.05 5.50 9.97
N PRO A 109 21.64 6.70 10.12
CA PRO A 109 22.00 7.55 8.98
C PRO A 109 22.90 6.88 7.93
N ALA A 110 23.66 5.85 8.32
CA ALA A 110 24.53 5.11 7.41
C ALA A 110 23.76 4.20 6.44
N ASP A 111 22.55 3.79 6.80
CA ASP A 111 21.72 2.87 6.01
C ASP A 111 20.74 3.60 5.07
N ILE A 112 20.60 4.92 5.22
CA ILE A 112 19.66 5.73 4.44
C ILE A 112 20.08 5.81 2.97
N LEU A 113 19.21 5.32 2.07
CA LEU A 113 19.41 5.31 0.64
C LEU A 113 18.74 6.52 -0.03
N ALA A 114 19.54 7.38 -0.65
CA ALA A 114 19.05 8.55 -1.39
C ALA A 114 19.87 8.76 -2.67
N TYR A 115 19.76 7.83 -3.61
CA TYR A 115 20.56 7.81 -4.83
C TYR A 115 19.96 8.68 -5.93
N GLN A 116 18.64 8.85 -5.98
CA GLN A 116 18.00 9.62 -7.03
C GLN A 116 18.11 11.11 -6.79
N ARG A 117 18.73 11.77 -7.77
CA ARG A 117 18.88 13.24 -7.87
C ARG A 117 18.28 13.79 -9.16
N GLN A 118 17.81 12.91 -10.04
CA GLN A 118 17.19 13.29 -11.30
C GLN A 118 15.72 13.61 -11.05
N ARG A 119 15.31 14.79 -11.54
CA ARG A 119 13.91 15.19 -11.54
C ARG A 119 13.04 14.14 -12.26
N ASP A 120 11.90 13.80 -11.68
CA ASP A 120 10.91 12.84 -12.20
C ASP A 120 11.43 11.39 -12.32
N ALA A 121 12.55 11.04 -11.66
CA ALA A 121 13.02 9.67 -11.57
C ALA A 121 12.22 8.87 -10.53
N SER A 122 12.06 7.57 -10.77
CA SER A 122 11.38 6.68 -9.82
C SER A 122 12.16 6.56 -8.51
N LEU A 123 11.48 6.76 -7.39
CA LEU A 123 12.04 6.61 -6.03
C LEU A 123 12.01 5.17 -5.51
N ARG A 124 11.86 4.15 -6.37
CA ARG A 124 11.71 2.76 -5.92
C ARG A 124 12.99 2.16 -5.29
N THR A 125 14.16 2.76 -5.56
CA THR A 125 15.46 2.30 -5.03
C THR A 125 15.97 3.12 -3.86
N ASP A 126 15.22 4.15 -3.46
CA ASP A 126 15.56 5.07 -2.40
C ASP A 126 14.61 4.82 -1.22
N ASP A 127 15.04 5.22 -0.03
CA ASP A 127 14.11 5.39 1.07
C ASP A 127 13.17 6.55 0.76
N ARG A 128 11.91 6.39 1.15
CA ARG A 128 10.88 7.39 0.88
C ARG A 128 9.77 7.34 1.91
N PHE A 129 9.18 8.50 2.13
CA PHE A 129 7.90 8.63 2.81
C PHE A 129 6.82 8.87 1.76
N MET A 130 5.73 8.10 1.83
CA MET A 130 4.61 8.19 0.90
C MET A 130 3.30 8.29 1.69
N TRP A 131 2.40 9.14 1.22
CA TRP A 131 1.05 9.26 1.78
C TRP A 131 0.02 9.36 0.66
N ILE A 132 -1.20 8.89 0.97
CA ILE A 132 -2.33 8.82 0.05
C ILE A 132 -3.50 9.57 0.67
N LEU A 133 -4.16 10.40 -0.12
CA LEU A 133 -5.37 11.13 0.25
C LEU A 133 -6.54 10.66 -0.62
N ASP A 134 -7.52 10.03 0.01
CA ASP A 134 -8.85 9.82 -0.57
C ASP A 134 -9.72 11.02 -0.20
N THR A 135 -9.80 12.00 -1.11
CA THR A 135 -10.55 13.24 -0.89
C THR A 135 -12.06 13.09 -1.06
N PHE A 136 -12.52 11.98 -1.64
CA PHE A 136 -13.94 11.71 -1.88
C PHE A 136 -14.51 10.63 -0.96
N LEU A 137 -13.66 9.96 -0.18
CA LEU A 137 -13.99 8.85 0.70
C LEU A 137 -14.70 7.70 -0.02
N ASP A 138 -14.28 7.41 -1.27
CA ASP A 138 -14.85 6.35 -2.10
C ASP A 138 -14.10 5.02 -1.99
N GLY A 139 -12.91 5.02 -1.35
CA GLY A 139 -12.05 3.86 -1.15
C GLY A 139 -11.48 3.27 -2.44
N ARG A 140 -11.50 4.03 -3.55
CA ARG A 140 -11.09 3.58 -4.88
C ARG A 140 -10.13 4.53 -5.55
N THR A 141 -10.40 5.83 -5.42
CA THR A 141 -9.58 6.88 -6.02
C THR A 141 -8.83 7.64 -4.94
N GLY A 142 -7.68 8.18 -5.31
CA GLY A 142 -6.90 8.99 -4.38
C GLY A 142 -5.73 9.68 -5.06
N TYR A 143 -5.15 10.63 -4.36
CA TYR A 143 -3.88 11.24 -4.73
C TYR A 143 -2.79 10.64 -3.87
N PHE A 144 -1.65 10.30 -4.47
CA PHE A 144 -0.48 9.92 -3.70
C PHE A 144 0.62 10.96 -3.88
N PHE A 145 1.44 11.08 -2.84
CA PHE A 145 2.62 11.92 -2.81
C PHE A 145 3.75 11.10 -2.19
N GLU A 146 4.97 11.32 -2.65
CA GLU A 146 6.17 10.73 -2.07
C GLU A 146 7.32 11.72 -2.03
N ILE A 147 8.19 11.57 -1.04
CA ILE A 147 9.44 12.34 -0.92
C ILE A 147 10.57 11.43 -0.42
N ASN A 148 11.78 11.63 -0.94
CA ASN A 148 13.00 10.96 -0.44
C ASN A 148 13.85 11.90 0.45
N PRO A 149 14.84 11.37 1.18
CA PRO A 149 15.74 12.18 2.02
C PRO A 149 16.56 13.24 1.26
N ALA A 150 16.70 13.12 -0.05
CA ALA A 150 17.35 14.13 -0.90
C ALA A 150 16.41 15.24 -1.38
N GLY A 151 15.14 15.23 -0.96
CA GLY A 151 14.13 16.23 -1.32
C GLY A 151 13.53 16.05 -2.71
N LEU A 152 13.72 14.90 -3.36
CA LEU A 152 13.02 14.58 -4.59
C LEU A 152 11.57 14.24 -4.26
N MET A 153 10.64 14.88 -4.96
CA MET A 153 9.20 14.71 -4.78
C MET A 153 8.59 14.02 -6.00
N GLY A 154 7.57 13.20 -5.76
CA GLY A 154 6.71 12.61 -6.78
C GLY A 154 5.25 12.62 -6.36
N ASP A 155 4.34 12.70 -7.31
CA ASP A 155 2.90 12.68 -7.09
C ASP A 155 2.16 11.92 -8.20
N GLY A 156 0.89 11.60 -7.94
CA GLY A 156 0.03 11.01 -8.96
C GLY A 156 -1.37 10.65 -8.46
N ILE A 157 -2.12 9.98 -9.34
CA ILE A 157 -3.50 9.57 -9.12
C ILE A 157 -3.56 8.04 -9.03
N LEU A 158 -4.26 7.55 -8.01
CA LEU A 158 -4.72 6.17 -7.87
C LEU A 158 -6.15 6.09 -8.42
N THR A 159 -6.41 5.12 -9.31
CA THR A 159 -7.67 4.93 -10.04
C THR A 159 -8.16 3.50 -9.97
#